data_AF-A0A536SM44-F1
#
_entry.id   AF-A0A536SM44-F1
#
_cell.length_a   1.000
_cell.length_b   1.000
_cell.length_c   1.000
_cell.angle_alpha   90.00
_cell.angle_beta   90.00
_cell.angle_gamma   90.00
#
_symmetry.space_group_name_H-M   'P 1'
#
loop_
_entity.id
_entity.type
_entity.pdbx_description
1 polymer ?
#
loop_
_entity_poly.entity_id
_entity_poly.type
_entity_poly.pdbx_seq_one_letter_code
_entity_poly.pdbx_strand_id
1 'polypeptide(L)'
;MKNFLGSLGLAPESEFARSLQSVGVDAAKLAALQAQYFQQHAALWQSTLAREAGRDAAPVAPPERGDRRFSSAEWRNNPWFDYLRQSYLINSRFLAEWVEALKAEPLAKERMRFITRQFADAMSPANFTATNPEALKLALETKGESLARGVRQLVEDVHKGRISTTDESVFEVGKNLAVTEGAVVFENELMQLIQYKPLTPTVFKQPLVMVPPCINKYYVLDLQPENSFARYAVEQGHVVFMVSWRNITVEL
;
A
#
# COMPACT_ATOMS: atom_id res chain seq x y z
N MET A 1 -0.98 26.40 -8.41
CA MET A 1 0.10 25.75 -7.64
C MET A 1 0.05 26.02 -6.14
N LYS A 2 -0.10 27.27 -5.66
CA LYS A 2 -0.14 27.58 -4.21
C LYS A 2 -1.20 26.79 -3.41
N ASN A 3 -2.39 26.57 -3.97
CA ASN A 3 -3.46 25.85 -3.29
C ASN A 3 -3.30 24.32 -3.27
N PHE A 4 -2.56 23.73 -4.22
CA PHE A 4 -2.32 22.28 -4.29
C PHE A 4 -1.20 21.83 -3.33
N LEU A 5 -0.21 22.70 -3.11
CA LEU A 5 0.86 22.45 -2.14
C LEU A 5 0.37 22.56 -0.69
N GLY A 6 -0.60 23.44 -0.43
CA GLY A 6 -1.26 23.55 0.88
C GLY A 6 -2.12 22.33 1.23
N SER A 7 -2.79 21.70 0.26
CA SER A 7 -3.58 20.48 0.48
C SER A 7 -2.74 19.23 0.78
N LEU A 8 -1.42 19.28 0.52
CA LEU A 8 -0.46 18.23 0.86
C LEU A 8 0.19 18.43 2.24
N GLY A 9 -0.24 19.44 3.01
CA GLY A 9 0.30 19.71 4.35
C GLY A 9 1.72 20.28 4.37
N LEU A 10 2.24 20.71 3.21
CA LEU A 10 3.60 21.23 3.09
C LEU A 10 3.62 22.74 3.28
N ALA A 11 4.40 23.21 4.26
CA ALA A 11 4.60 24.64 4.47
C ALA A 11 5.19 25.29 3.20
N PRO A 12 4.72 26.49 2.79
CA PRO A 12 5.24 27.19 1.62
C PRO A 12 6.73 27.59 1.74
N GLU A 13 7.28 27.54 2.95
CA GLU A 13 8.70 27.75 3.30
C GLU A 13 9.56 26.46 3.23
N SER A 14 8.95 25.30 2.97
CA SER A 14 9.68 24.03 2.92
C SER A 14 10.75 24.02 1.83
N GLU A 15 11.87 23.32 2.07
CA GLU A 15 12.90 23.05 1.06
C GLU A 15 12.31 22.60 -0.29
N PHE A 16 11.21 21.85 -0.23
CA PHE A 16 10.45 21.37 -1.38
C PHE A 16 9.86 22.50 -2.23
N ALA A 17 9.27 23.52 -1.60
CA ALA A 17 8.73 24.68 -2.33
C ALA A 17 9.83 25.48 -3.03
N ARG A 18 11.02 25.60 -2.39
CA ARG A 18 12.20 26.24 -3.00
C ARG A 18 12.80 25.40 -4.12
N SER A 19 12.85 24.08 -3.98
CA SER A 19 13.40 23.19 -5.01
C SER A 19 12.52 23.09 -6.27
N LEU A 20 11.24 23.45 -6.17
CA LEU A 20 10.33 23.59 -7.31
C LEU A 20 10.47 24.93 -8.05
N GLN A 21 11.12 25.94 -7.46
CA GLN A 21 11.33 27.25 -8.09
C GLN A 21 12.46 27.24 -9.13
N SER A 22 13.38 26.27 -9.06
CA SER A 22 14.51 26.12 -9.98
C SER A 22 14.26 25.14 -11.14
N VAL A 23 12.99 24.82 -11.43
CA VAL A 23 12.64 23.84 -12.47
C VAL A 23 12.71 24.49 -13.85
N GLY A 24 13.74 24.14 -14.62
CA GLY A 24 13.81 24.43 -16.05
C GLY A 24 13.05 23.39 -16.86
N VAL A 25 12.41 23.78 -17.96
CA VAL A 25 11.73 22.86 -18.88
C VAL A 25 12.53 22.75 -20.18
N ASP A 26 12.83 21.54 -20.61
CA ASP A 26 13.33 21.30 -21.97
C ASP A 26 12.15 21.37 -22.95
N ALA A 27 11.98 22.52 -23.60
CA ALA A 27 10.84 22.79 -24.46
C ALA A 27 10.72 21.81 -25.65
N ALA A 28 11.85 21.37 -26.21
CA ALA A 28 11.85 20.42 -27.32
C ALA A 28 11.39 19.03 -26.86
N LYS A 29 11.89 18.55 -25.72
CA LYS A 29 11.43 17.28 -25.13
C LYS A 29 9.96 17.33 -24.72
N LEU A 30 9.52 18.45 -24.13
CA LEU A 30 8.12 18.61 -23.75
C LEU A 30 7.19 18.61 -24.98
N ALA A 31 7.57 19.28 -26.06
CA ALA A 31 6.78 19.29 -27.29
C ALA A 31 6.69 17.90 -27.93
N ALA A 32 7.80 17.15 -27.96
CA ALA A 32 7.81 15.77 -28.43
C ALA A 32 6.92 14.85 -27.57
N LEU A 33 7.00 14.99 -26.24
CA LEU A 33 6.18 14.23 -25.30
C LEU A 33 4.68 14.54 -25.47
N GLN A 34 4.32 15.81 -25.64
CA GLN A 34 2.94 16.21 -25.93
C GLN A 34 2.45 15.64 -27.26
N ALA A 35 3.26 15.67 -28.31
CA ALA A 35 2.91 15.08 -29.59
C ALA A 35 2.67 13.56 -29.48
N GLN A 36 3.55 12.84 -28.79
CA GLN A 36 3.40 11.41 -28.53
C GLN A 36 2.13 11.11 -27.73
N TYR A 37 1.83 11.91 -26.70
CA TYR A 37 0.61 11.79 -25.91
C TYR A 37 -0.66 11.90 -26.77
N PHE A 38 -0.74 12.93 -27.63
CA PHE A 38 -1.89 13.09 -28.54
C PHE A 38 -1.98 11.95 -29.56
N GLN A 39 -0.84 11.49 -30.09
CA GLN A 39 -0.80 10.34 -30.99
C GLN A 39 -1.31 9.05 -30.32
N GLN A 40 -0.91 8.79 -29.07
CA GLN A 40 -1.36 7.62 -28.33
C GLN A 40 -2.86 7.67 -28.03
N HIS A 41 -3.41 8.83 -27.64
CA HIS A 41 -4.86 8.99 -27.44
C HIS A 41 -5.65 8.88 -28.74
N ALA A 42 -5.15 9.44 -29.85
CA ALA A 42 -5.77 9.28 -31.16
C ALA A 42 -5.77 7.82 -31.62
N ALA A 43 -4.65 7.11 -31.44
CA ALA A 43 -4.55 5.68 -31.72
C ALA A 43 -5.48 4.86 -30.83
N LEU A 44 -5.61 5.21 -29.54
CA LEU A 44 -6.52 4.55 -28.61
C LEU A 44 -7.97 4.71 -29.07
N TRP A 45 -8.39 5.93 -29.41
CA TRP A 45 -9.72 6.20 -29.95
C TRP A 45 -10.01 5.38 -31.22
N GLN A 46 -9.07 5.35 -32.17
CA GLN A 46 -9.19 4.54 -33.39
C GLN A 46 -9.29 3.03 -33.06
N SER A 47 -8.50 2.54 -32.11
CA SER A 47 -8.53 1.15 -31.67
C SER A 47 -9.88 0.77 -31.05
N THR A 48 -10.46 1.66 -30.23
CA THR A 48 -11.77 1.44 -29.60
C THR A 48 -12.88 1.37 -30.65
N LEU A 49 -12.90 2.30 -31.61
CA LEU A 49 -13.86 2.27 -32.72
C LEU A 49 -13.73 0.99 -33.57
N ALA A 50 -12.50 0.53 -33.82
CA ALA A 50 -12.27 -0.71 -34.55
C ALA A 50 -12.81 -1.93 -33.77
N ARG A 51 -12.61 -1.98 -32.45
CA ARG A 51 -13.11 -3.05 -31.58
C ARG A 51 -14.64 -3.04 -31.48
N GLU A 52 -15.27 -1.87 -31.40
CA GLU A 52 -16.75 -1.76 -31.45
C GLU A 52 -17.31 -2.25 -32.79
N ALA A 53 -16.58 -2.04 -33.89
CA ALA A 53 -16.91 -2.59 -35.21
C ALA A 53 -16.57 -4.09 -35.37
N GLY A 54 -16.21 -4.79 -34.28
CA GLY A 54 -15.89 -6.22 -34.28
C GLY A 54 -14.54 -6.59 -34.90
N ARG A 55 -13.63 -5.62 -35.06
CA ARG A 55 -12.27 -5.87 -35.57
C ARG A 55 -11.29 -6.02 -34.42
N ASP A 56 -10.31 -6.92 -34.58
CA ASP A 56 -9.20 -7.01 -33.65
C ASP A 56 -8.28 -5.80 -33.78
N ALA A 57 -7.92 -5.23 -32.63
CA ALA A 57 -6.96 -4.14 -32.54
C ALA A 57 -5.93 -4.46 -31.44
N ALA A 58 -4.65 -4.27 -31.76
CA ALA A 58 -3.59 -4.41 -30.77
C ALA A 58 -3.72 -3.31 -29.70
N PRO A 59 -3.42 -3.61 -28.42
CA PRO A 59 -3.46 -2.61 -27.36
C PRO A 59 -2.39 -1.54 -27.61
N VAL A 60 -2.82 -0.27 -27.61
CA VAL A 60 -1.94 0.90 -27.72
C VAL A 60 -1.08 1.06 -26.48
N ALA A 61 -1.65 0.74 -25.30
CA ALA A 61 -0.94 0.73 -24.02
C ALA A 61 -1.16 -0.60 -23.28
N PRO A 62 -0.28 -1.61 -23.47
CA PRO A 62 -0.32 -2.83 -22.68
C PRO A 62 0.08 -2.54 -21.23
N PRO A 63 -0.47 -3.25 -20.22
CA PRO A 63 -0.05 -3.08 -18.84
C PRO A 63 1.41 -3.50 -18.66
N GLU A 64 2.08 -2.93 -17.66
CA GLU A 64 3.44 -3.35 -17.32
C GLU A 64 3.47 -4.80 -16.84
N ARG A 65 4.60 -5.48 -17.06
CA ARG A 65 4.80 -6.85 -16.57
C ARG A 65 4.67 -6.85 -15.04
N GLY A 66 3.68 -7.58 -14.53
CA GLY A 66 3.42 -7.71 -13.10
C GLY A 66 2.33 -6.79 -12.54
N ASP A 67 1.73 -5.91 -13.34
CA ASP A 67 0.59 -5.10 -12.88
C ASP A 67 -0.67 -5.97 -12.71
N ARG A 68 -0.96 -6.35 -11.46
CA ARG A 68 -2.10 -7.22 -11.10
C ARG A 68 -3.44 -6.49 -11.13
N ARG A 69 -3.45 -5.15 -11.13
CA ARG A 69 -4.68 -4.32 -11.06
C ARG A 69 -5.61 -4.58 -12.25
N PHE A 70 -5.04 -4.98 -13.38
CA PHE A 70 -5.75 -5.20 -14.63
C PHE A 70 -5.72 -6.67 -15.09
N SER A 71 -5.62 -7.59 -14.13
CA SER A 71 -5.43 -9.02 -14.42
C SER A 71 -6.69 -9.71 -14.94
N SER A 72 -7.88 -9.32 -14.44
CA SER A 72 -9.15 -9.93 -14.85
C SER A 72 -9.45 -9.75 -16.34
N ALA A 73 -10.20 -10.71 -16.90
CA ALA A 73 -10.54 -10.71 -18.32
C ALA A 73 -11.46 -9.55 -18.71
N GLU A 74 -12.30 -9.07 -17.78
CA GLU A 74 -13.26 -7.98 -18.02
C GLU A 74 -12.56 -6.67 -18.42
N TRP A 75 -11.36 -6.41 -17.90
CA TRP A 75 -10.53 -5.27 -18.31
C TRP A 75 -10.10 -5.30 -19.79
N ARG A 76 -10.16 -6.46 -20.45
CA ARG A 76 -9.80 -6.65 -21.86
C ARG A 76 -11.01 -6.88 -22.74
N ASN A 77 -12.01 -7.59 -22.24
CA ASN A 77 -13.17 -8.03 -23.02
C ASN A 77 -14.18 -6.91 -23.27
N ASN A 78 -14.36 -6.01 -22.29
CA ASN A 78 -15.29 -4.90 -22.42
C ASN A 78 -14.59 -3.67 -23.03
N PRO A 79 -15.07 -3.11 -24.16
CA PRO A 79 -14.45 -1.96 -24.82
C PRO A 79 -14.29 -0.72 -23.92
N TRP A 80 -15.24 -0.48 -23.02
CA TRP A 80 -15.21 0.66 -22.09
C TRP A 80 -14.11 0.50 -21.04
N PHE A 81 -14.02 -0.66 -20.38
CA PHE A 81 -12.99 -0.92 -19.37
C PHE A 81 -11.59 -1.01 -19.99
N ASP A 82 -11.48 -1.56 -21.20
CA ASP A 82 -10.21 -1.58 -21.93
C ASP A 82 -9.76 -0.17 -22.31
N TYR A 83 -10.66 0.68 -22.83
CA TYR A 83 -10.36 2.09 -23.08
C TYR A 83 -9.90 2.81 -21.81
N LEU A 84 -10.65 2.66 -20.71
CA LEU A 84 -10.34 3.33 -19.45
C LEU A 84 -8.97 2.93 -18.90
N ARG A 85 -8.66 1.62 -18.92
CA ARG A 85 -7.35 1.10 -18.53
C ARG A 85 -6.23 1.64 -19.42
N GLN A 86 -6.39 1.60 -20.74
CA GLN A 86 -5.35 2.06 -21.66
C GLN A 86 -5.13 3.58 -21.55
N SER A 87 -6.21 4.35 -21.42
CA SER A 87 -6.16 5.80 -21.19
C SER A 87 -5.40 6.11 -19.89
N TYR A 88 -5.71 5.40 -18.81
CA TYR A 88 -4.96 5.49 -17.55
C TYR A 88 -3.46 5.23 -17.74
N LEU A 89 -3.07 4.17 -18.46
CA LEU A 89 -1.67 3.81 -18.69
C LEU A 89 -0.94 4.84 -19.57
N ILE A 90 -1.61 5.43 -20.56
CA ILE A 90 -1.06 6.53 -21.37
C ILE A 90 -0.79 7.74 -20.47
N ASN A 91 -1.77 8.12 -19.64
CA ASN A 91 -1.65 9.26 -18.74
C ASN A 91 -0.56 9.06 -17.68
N SER A 92 -0.46 7.85 -17.08
CA SER A 92 0.55 7.56 -16.06
C SER A 92 1.97 7.58 -16.62
N ARG A 93 2.19 7.03 -17.83
CA ARG A 93 3.47 7.10 -18.54
C ARG A 93 3.83 8.52 -18.92
N PHE A 94 2.87 9.28 -19.47
CA PHE A 94 3.08 10.69 -19.78
C PHE A 94 3.52 11.49 -18.55
N LEU A 95 2.86 11.31 -17.40
CA LEU A 95 3.25 11.99 -16.16
C LEU A 95 4.65 11.59 -15.69
N ALA A 96 5.01 10.31 -15.81
CA ALA A 96 6.34 9.82 -15.46
C ALA A 96 7.43 10.43 -16.37
N GLU A 97 7.22 10.39 -17.68
CA GLU A 97 8.13 10.98 -18.68
C GLU A 97 8.20 12.51 -18.57
N TRP A 98 7.10 13.14 -18.18
CA TRP A 98 7.05 14.58 -17.95
C TRP A 98 7.98 15.00 -16.82
N VAL A 99 7.97 14.26 -15.69
CA VAL A 99 8.93 14.46 -14.60
C VAL A 99 10.37 14.26 -15.08
N GLU A 100 10.61 13.32 -15.99
CA GLU A 100 11.95 13.10 -16.55
C GLU A 100 12.45 14.23 -17.43
N ALA A 101 11.56 14.93 -18.13
CA ALA A 101 11.88 16.08 -18.97
C ALA A 101 12.20 17.36 -18.18
N LEU A 102 11.88 17.40 -16.88
CA LEU A 102 12.18 18.54 -16.01
C LEU A 102 13.68 18.60 -15.68
N LYS A 103 14.26 19.79 -15.80
CA LYS A 103 15.58 20.13 -15.28
C LYS A 103 15.43 20.57 -13.83
N ALA A 104 15.67 19.65 -12.91
CA ALA A 104 15.60 19.88 -11.47
C ALA A 104 16.80 19.22 -10.78
N GLU A 105 17.14 19.72 -9.59
CA GLU A 105 18.14 19.09 -8.72
C GLU A 105 17.79 17.61 -8.44
N PRO A 106 18.78 16.71 -8.27
CA PRO A 106 18.53 15.27 -8.15
C PRO A 106 17.51 14.91 -7.05
N LEU A 107 17.65 15.51 -5.85
CA LEU A 107 16.75 15.25 -4.73
C LEU A 107 15.31 15.75 -5.02
N ALA A 108 15.18 16.89 -5.69
CA ALA A 108 13.88 17.43 -6.09
C ALA A 108 13.21 16.53 -7.14
N LYS A 109 13.99 16.01 -8.10
CA LYS A 109 13.52 15.10 -9.14
C LYS A 109 13.01 13.78 -8.56
N GLU A 110 13.74 13.20 -7.59
CA GLU A 110 13.27 11.98 -6.91
C GLU A 110 11.99 12.21 -6.11
N ARG A 111 11.86 13.34 -5.42
CA ARG A 111 10.61 13.71 -4.73
C ARG A 111 9.44 13.87 -5.72
N MET A 112 9.65 14.51 -6.87
CA MET A 112 8.64 14.63 -7.92
C MET A 112 8.26 13.27 -8.49
N ARG A 113 9.24 12.39 -8.73
CA ARG A 113 9.01 11.01 -9.20
C ARG A 113 8.13 10.25 -8.22
N PHE A 114 8.39 10.38 -6.92
CA PHE A 114 7.58 9.78 -5.86
C PHE A 114 6.15 10.31 -5.86
N ILE A 115 5.97 11.63 -5.79
CA ILE A 115 4.64 12.26 -5.72
C ILE A 115 3.81 11.94 -6.97
N THR A 116 4.42 12.04 -8.15
CA THR A 116 3.74 11.73 -9.41
C THR A 116 3.32 10.27 -9.48
N ARG A 117 4.15 9.34 -8.99
CA ARG A 117 3.79 7.93 -8.88
C ARG A 117 2.60 7.73 -7.93
N GLN A 118 2.64 8.31 -6.75
CA GLN A 118 1.53 8.22 -5.78
C GLN A 118 0.23 8.80 -6.35
N PHE A 119 0.31 9.94 -7.04
CA PHE A 119 -0.84 10.54 -7.70
C PHE A 119 -1.40 9.64 -8.82
N ALA A 120 -0.53 9.13 -9.71
CA ALA A 120 -0.95 8.22 -10.76
C ALA A 120 -1.55 6.93 -10.19
N ASP A 121 -0.98 6.37 -9.12
CA ASP A 121 -1.53 5.18 -8.47
C ASP A 121 -2.88 5.45 -7.82
N ALA A 122 -3.08 6.61 -7.17
CA ALA A 122 -4.34 7.01 -6.57
C ALA A 122 -5.46 7.20 -7.61
N MET A 123 -5.12 7.69 -8.81
CA MET A 123 -6.05 7.92 -9.91
C MET A 123 -6.37 6.65 -10.73
N SER A 124 -5.83 5.49 -10.35
CA SER A 124 -6.12 4.23 -11.04
C SER A 124 -7.63 3.93 -11.05
N PRO A 125 -8.23 3.57 -12.21
CA PRO A 125 -9.65 3.22 -12.28
C PRO A 125 -9.99 1.95 -11.48
N ALA A 126 -9.00 1.12 -11.17
CA ALA A 126 -9.18 -0.05 -10.32
C ALA A 126 -9.50 0.32 -8.85
N ASN A 127 -9.21 1.54 -8.42
CA ASN A 127 -9.43 1.99 -7.05
C ASN A 127 -10.90 2.38 -6.78
N PHE A 128 -11.71 2.59 -7.81
CA PHE A 128 -13.08 3.08 -7.66
C PHE A 128 -14.08 2.02 -8.09
N THR A 129 -15.06 1.73 -7.24
CA THR A 129 -16.13 0.75 -7.50
C THR A 129 -16.85 1.01 -8.82
N ALA A 130 -17.13 2.27 -9.14
CA ALA A 130 -17.87 2.66 -10.36
C ALA A 130 -17.10 2.35 -11.67
N THR A 131 -15.78 2.16 -11.60
CA THR A 131 -14.91 1.95 -12.76
C THR A 131 -14.15 0.63 -12.70
N ASN A 132 -14.35 -0.17 -11.66
CA ASN A 132 -13.70 -1.46 -11.50
C ASN A 132 -14.68 -2.58 -11.91
N PRO A 133 -14.40 -3.32 -13.00
CA PRO A 133 -15.30 -4.35 -13.50
C PRO A 133 -15.49 -5.52 -12.54
N GLU A 134 -14.48 -5.86 -11.74
CA GLU A 134 -14.57 -6.96 -10.76
C GLU A 134 -15.49 -6.56 -9.61
N ALA A 135 -15.38 -5.32 -9.14
CA ALA A 135 -16.27 -4.78 -8.11
C ALA A 135 -17.71 -4.70 -8.60
N LEU A 136 -17.94 -4.24 -9.83
CA LEU A 136 -19.28 -4.16 -10.43
C LEU A 136 -19.88 -5.55 -10.66
N LYS A 137 -19.07 -6.50 -11.16
CA LYS A 137 -19.49 -7.89 -11.37
C LYS A 137 -19.90 -8.54 -10.05
N LEU A 138 -19.07 -8.40 -9.01
CA LEU A 138 -19.38 -8.92 -7.67
C LEU A 138 -20.65 -8.26 -7.10
N ALA A 139 -20.82 -6.95 -7.30
CA ALA A 139 -22.04 -6.25 -6.90
C ALA A 139 -23.29 -6.81 -7.59
N LEU A 140 -23.21 -7.11 -8.88
CA LEU A 140 -24.33 -7.73 -9.62
C LEU A 140 -24.61 -9.16 -9.15
N GLU A 141 -23.57 -9.99 -9.02
CA GLU A 141 -23.69 -11.40 -8.57
C GLU A 141 -24.28 -11.50 -7.16
N THR A 142 -23.90 -10.57 -6.28
CA THR A 142 -24.39 -10.49 -4.90
C THR A 142 -25.65 -9.62 -4.74
N LYS A 143 -26.26 -9.14 -5.84
CA LYS A 143 -27.42 -8.23 -5.81
C LYS A 143 -27.23 -7.01 -4.89
N GLY A 144 -26.00 -6.49 -4.83
CA GLY A 144 -25.60 -5.34 -4.03
C GLY A 144 -25.14 -5.65 -2.61
N GLU A 145 -25.20 -6.90 -2.15
CA GLU A 145 -24.82 -7.26 -0.78
C GLU A 145 -23.34 -6.97 -0.48
N SER A 146 -22.45 -7.20 -1.45
CA SER A 146 -21.01 -6.88 -1.32
C SER A 146 -20.77 -5.39 -1.05
N LEU A 147 -21.51 -4.49 -1.71
CA LEU A 147 -21.43 -3.05 -1.50
C LEU A 147 -21.97 -2.65 -0.13
N ALA A 148 -23.13 -3.19 0.26
CA ALA A 148 -23.71 -2.92 1.58
C ALA A 148 -22.79 -3.39 2.71
N ARG A 149 -22.07 -4.49 2.51
CA ARG A 149 -21.04 -4.97 3.44
C ARG A 149 -19.84 -4.03 3.49
N GLY A 150 -19.31 -3.60 2.34
CA GLY A 150 -18.18 -2.66 2.28
C GLY A 150 -18.49 -1.31 2.93
N VAL A 151 -19.69 -0.78 2.75
CA VAL A 151 -20.12 0.47 3.43
C VAL A 151 -20.18 0.29 4.94
N ARG A 152 -20.69 -0.84 5.45
CA ARG A 152 -20.69 -1.12 6.90
C ARG A 152 -19.26 -1.18 7.46
N GLN A 153 -18.36 -1.87 6.76
CA GLN A 153 -16.93 -1.93 7.13
C GLN A 153 -16.28 -0.54 7.14
N LEU A 154 -16.55 0.28 6.12
CA LEU A 154 -16.05 1.66 6.06
C LEU A 154 -16.53 2.49 7.25
N VAL A 155 -17.81 2.37 7.62
CA VAL A 155 -18.37 3.08 8.78
C VAL A 155 -17.68 2.61 10.06
N GLU A 156 -17.50 1.31 10.27
CA GLU A 156 -16.79 0.77 11.42
C GLU A 156 -15.34 1.27 11.50
N ASP A 157 -14.64 1.30 10.36
CA ASP A 157 -13.26 1.78 10.26
C ASP A 157 -13.12 3.28 10.56
N VAL A 158 -14.09 4.09 10.11
CA VAL A 158 -14.16 5.52 10.45
C VAL A 158 -14.32 5.70 11.96
N HIS A 159 -15.16 4.90 12.62
CA HIS A 159 -15.31 4.97 14.08
C HIS A 159 -14.04 4.54 14.81
N LYS A 160 -13.28 3.58 14.26
CA LYS A 160 -11.98 3.15 14.81
C LYS A 160 -10.85 4.14 14.53
N GLY A 161 -11.03 5.08 13.60
CA GLY A 161 -9.99 6.01 13.14
C GLY A 161 -8.88 5.36 12.31
N ARG A 162 -9.07 4.11 11.85
CA ARG A 162 -8.10 3.37 11.03
C ARG A 162 -8.80 2.33 10.16
N ILE A 163 -8.20 2.01 9.02
CA ILE A 163 -8.67 0.95 8.12
C ILE A 163 -8.36 -0.41 8.74
N SER A 164 -9.35 -1.28 8.87
CA SER A 164 -9.17 -2.64 9.37
C SER A 164 -8.71 -3.55 8.24
N THR A 165 -7.56 -4.21 8.41
CA THR A 165 -7.04 -5.18 7.42
C THR A 165 -7.39 -6.63 7.77
N THR A 166 -7.85 -6.87 8.99
CA THR A 166 -8.14 -8.20 9.52
C THR A 166 -9.25 -8.08 10.56
N ASP A 167 -10.04 -9.13 10.72
CA ASP A 167 -10.97 -9.23 11.84
C ASP A 167 -10.18 -9.41 13.14
N GLU A 168 -10.23 -8.42 14.03
CA GLU A 168 -9.54 -8.48 15.32
C GLU A 168 -10.34 -9.25 16.36
N SER A 169 -11.64 -9.44 16.15
CA SER A 169 -12.51 -10.13 17.12
C SER A 169 -12.18 -11.61 17.29
N VAL A 170 -11.53 -12.20 16.28
CA VAL A 170 -11.09 -13.60 16.32
C VAL A 170 -9.75 -13.77 17.02
N PHE A 171 -9.04 -12.70 17.38
CA PHE A 171 -7.73 -12.75 18.04
C PHE A 171 -7.81 -12.15 19.45
N GLU A 172 -7.46 -12.96 20.44
CA GLU A 172 -7.37 -12.57 21.84
C GLU A 172 -5.97 -12.90 22.36
N VAL A 173 -5.22 -11.84 22.68
CA VAL A 173 -3.87 -11.93 23.23
C VAL A 173 -3.92 -12.68 24.56
N GLY A 174 -3.10 -13.71 24.69
CA GLY A 174 -3.06 -14.64 25.83
C GLY A 174 -4.01 -15.84 25.73
N LYS A 175 -4.93 -15.89 24.75
CA LYS A 175 -5.78 -17.08 24.51
C LYS A 175 -5.48 -17.81 23.21
N ASN A 176 -5.33 -17.09 22.11
CA ASN A 176 -5.02 -17.69 20.79
C ASN A 176 -3.93 -16.93 20.02
N LEU A 177 -3.35 -15.91 20.64
CA LEU A 177 -2.18 -15.17 20.18
C LEU A 177 -1.26 -14.92 21.39
N ALA A 178 0.07 -14.96 21.24
CA ALA A 178 1.01 -14.80 22.36
C ALA A 178 0.75 -15.79 23.51
N VAL A 179 0.60 -17.06 23.14
CA VAL A 179 0.21 -18.15 24.07
C VAL A 179 1.39 -18.98 24.57
N THR A 180 2.63 -18.59 24.24
CA THR A 180 3.82 -19.29 24.75
C THR A 180 3.92 -19.06 26.25
N GLU A 181 3.92 -20.14 27.03
CA GLU A 181 3.89 -20.07 28.49
C GLU A 181 5.12 -19.31 29.03
N GLY A 182 4.87 -18.31 29.87
CA GLY A 182 5.90 -17.47 30.45
C GLY A 182 5.35 -16.62 31.60
N ALA A 183 6.23 -15.87 32.26
CA ALA A 183 5.88 -14.99 33.37
C ALA A 183 6.60 -13.64 33.24
N VAL A 184 5.94 -12.58 33.69
CA VAL A 184 6.60 -11.27 33.87
C VAL A 184 7.53 -11.37 35.07
N VAL A 185 8.83 -11.16 34.85
CA VAL A 185 9.88 -11.26 35.88
C VAL A 185 10.45 -9.91 36.28
N PHE A 186 10.16 -8.86 35.52
CA PHE A 186 10.52 -7.48 35.83
C PHE A 186 9.53 -6.51 35.16
N GLU A 187 9.27 -5.37 35.79
CA GLU A 187 8.40 -4.31 35.27
C GLU A 187 8.89 -2.94 35.74
N ASN A 188 8.81 -1.94 34.85
CA ASN A 188 9.02 -0.53 35.16
C ASN A 188 8.05 0.36 34.34
N GLU A 189 8.24 1.69 34.35
CA GLU A 189 7.33 2.63 33.68
C GLU A 189 7.27 2.47 32.15
N LEU A 190 8.27 1.82 31.55
CA LEU A 190 8.44 1.70 30.09
C LEU A 190 8.19 0.29 29.55
N MET A 191 8.45 -0.75 30.35
CA MET A 191 8.43 -2.13 29.87
C MET A 191 8.12 -3.17 30.94
N GLN A 192 7.64 -4.31 30.48
CA GLN A 192 7.69 -5.58 31.18
C GLN A 192 8.74 -6.49 30.53
N LEU A 193 9.47 -7.25 31.34
CA LEU A 193 10.34 -8.34 30.87
C LEU A 193 9.64 -9.67 31.14
N ILE A 194 9.37 -10.41 30.08
CA ILE A 194 8.77 -11.74 30.15
C ILE A 194 9.89 -12.77 30.06
N GLN A 195 9.91 -13.75 30.96
CA GLN A 195 10.71 -14.96 30.83
C GLN A 195 9.80 -16.11 30.42
N TYR A 196 10.10 -16.77 29.31
CA TYR A 196 9.34 -17.94 28.87
C TYR A 196 9.76 -19.20 29.63
N LYS A 197 8.80 -20.09 29.86
CA LYS A 197 9.03 -21.38 30.53
C LYS A 197 9.84 -22.30 29.62
N PRO A 198 10.95 -22.89 30.09
CA PRO A 198 11.70 -23.87 29.31
C PRO A 198 10.85 -25.06 28.86
N LEU A 199 11.00 -25.48 27.61
CA LEU A 199 10.32 -26.67 27.04
C LEU A 199 11.27 -27.86 26.84
N THR A 200 12.51 -27.75 27.34
CA THR A 200 13.54 -28.79 27.24
C THR A 200 14.14 -29.10 28.62
N PRO A 201 14.65 -30.32 28.86
CA PRO A 201 15.25 -30.68 30.16
C PRO A 201 16.52 -29.88 30.50
N THR A 202 17.26 -29.45 29.47
CA THR A 202 18.51 -28.68 29.60
C THR A 202 18.51 -27.54 28.61
N VAL A 203 19.08 -26.40 29.01
CA VAL A 203 19.11 -25.17 28.23
C VAL A 203 20.54 -24.66 28.06
N PHE A 204 20.76 -23.83 27.03
CA PHE A 204 22.02 -23.13 26.85
C PHE A 204 22.30 -22.17 28.02
N LYS A 205 23.58 -22.05 28.39
CA LYS A 205 24.03 -21.14 29.45
C LYS A 205 23.77 -19.67 29.13
N GLN A 206 23.88 -19.29 27.84
CA GLN A 206 23.68 -17.92 27.40
C GLN A 206 22.20 -17.70 27.01
N PRO A 207 21.50 -16.76 27.65
CA PRO A 207 20.11 -16.47 27.32
C PRO A 207 19.98 -15.69 26.01
N LEU A 208 18.80 -15.77 25.41
CA LEU A 208 18.36 -14.96 24.29
C LEU A 208 17.43 -13.87 24.80
N VAL A 209 17.80 -12.60 24.62
CA VAL A 209 16.96 -11.45 24.96
C VAL A 209 16.41 -10.84 23.67
N MET A 210 15.08 -10.86 23.52
CA MET A 210 14.38 -10.31 22.38
C MET A 210 13.92 -8.88 22.70
N VAL A 211 14.32 -7.94 21.85
CA VAL A 211 13.95 -6.52 21.94
C VAL A 211 13.16 -6.16 20.68
N PRO A 212 11.83 -6.35 20.68
CA PRO A 212 10.99 -6.06 19.52
C PRO A 212 10.87 -4.53 19.30
N PRO A 213 10.45 -4.09 18.10
CA PRO A 213 10.16 -2.69 17.85
C PRO A 213 9.02 -2.21 18.78
N CYS A 214 9.06 -0.95 19.21
CA CYS A 214 8.02 -0.33 20.04
C CYS A 214 6.83 0.24 19.25
N ILE A 215 6.92 0.24 17.91
CA ILE A 215 5.83 0.66 17.01
C ILE A 215 4.70 -0.39 17.00
N ASN A 216 5.08 -1.66 16.89
CA ASN A 216 4.17 -2.79 16.99
C ASN A 216 4.30 -3.44 18.38
N LYS A 217 3.40 -4.37 18.70
CA LYS A 217 3.49 -5.12 19.96
C LYS A 217 4.47 -6.29 19.85
N TYR A 218 4.99 -6.74 21.00
CA TYR A 218 6.00 -7.79 21.10
C TYR A 218 5.56 -9.12 20.46
N TYR A 219 4.25 -9.41 20.47
CA TYR A 219 3.69 -10.66 19.99
C TYR A 219 3.85 -10.89 18.47
N VAL A 220 4.41 -9.94 17.71
CA VAL A 220 4.89 -10.22 16.35
C VAL A 220 5.95 -11.34 16.31
N LEU A 221 6.70 -11.51 17.41
CA LEU A 221 7.66 -12.61 17.58
C LEU A 221 7.05 -13.83 18.29
N ASP A 222 5.80 -13.73 18.72
CA ASP A 222 5.10 -14.76 19.47
C ASP A 222 3.61 -14.75 19.08
N LEU A 223 3.33 -15.08 17.81
CA LEU A 223 1.98 -15.06 17.25
C LEU A 223 1.21 -16.31 17.70
N GLN A 224 1.01 -17.27 16.80
CA GLN A 224 0.40 -18.57 17.08
C GLN A 224 1.51 -19.62 17.31
N PRO A 225 1.21 -20.77 17.94
CA PRO A 225 2.21 -21.81 18.17
C PRO A 225 3.01 -22.21 16.92
N GLU A 226 2.38 -22.25 15.75
CA GLU A 226 2.97 -22.71 14.49
C GLU A 226 3.92 -21.67 13.87
N ASN A 227 3.83 -20.40 14.26
CA ASN A 227 4.62 -19.30 13.72
C ASN A 227 5.22 -18.39 14.81
N SER A 228 5.37 -18.91 16.04
CA SER A 228 6.01 -18.22 17.16
C SER A 228 7.51 -18.46 17.15
N PHE A 229 8.29 -17.39 16.95
CA PHE A 229 9.74 -17.45 17.07
C PHE A 229 10.17 -17.63 18.54
N ALA A 230 9.48 -16.98 19.48
CA ALA A 230 9.73 -17.14 20.91
C ALA A 230 9.60 -18.61 21.33
N ARG A 231 8.50 -19.27 20.94
CA ARG A 231 8.28 -20.69 21.19
C ARG A 231 9.36 -21.55 20.56
N TYR A 232 9.65 -21.34 19.28
CA TYR A 232 10.68 -22.09 18.57
C TYR A 232 12.04 -22.00 19.29
N ALA A 233 12.47 -20.79 19.70
CA ALA A 233 13.72 -20.61 20.41
C ALA A 233 13.77 -21.33 21.77
N VAL A 234 12.65 -21.34 22.51
CA VAL A 234 12.50 -22.11 23.75
C VAL A 234 12.60 -23.61 23.49
N GLU A 235 11.95 -24.12 22.43
CA GLU A 235 12.02 -25.53 22.01
C GLU A 235 13.45 -25.93 21.55
N GLN A 236 14.22 -25.00 21.00
CA GLN A 236 15.64 -25.21 20.68
C GLN A 236 16.56 -25.17 21.92
N GLY A 237 16.02 -24.94 23.12
CA GLY A 237 16.78 -24.97 24.37
C GLY A 237 17.41 -23.63 24.78
N HIS A 238 16.97 -22.51 24.20
CA HIS A 238 17.37 -21.20 24.73
C HIS A 238 16.54 -20.82 25.96
N VAL A 239 17.18 -20.16 26.93
CA VAL A 239 16.46 -19.36 27.93
C VAL A 239 16.06 -18.05 27.27
N VAL A 240 14.77 -17.85 27.02
CA VAL A 240 14.26 -16.71 26.25
C VAL A 240 13.63 -15.67 27.17
N PHE A 241 14.08 -14.42 27.00
CA PHE A 241 13.45 -13.23 27.58
C PHE A 241 12.88 -12.33 26.47
N MET A 242 11.74 -11.70 26.72
CA MET A 242 11.07 -10.80 25.79
C MET A 242 10.76 -9.47 26.46
N VAL A 243 11.15 -8.37 25.82
CA VAL A 243 10.75 -7.03 26.21
C VAL A 243 9.35 -6.72 25.66
N SER A 244 8.40 -6.45 26.55
CA SER A 244 7.06 -5.99 26.22
C SER A 244 6.94 -4.50 26.55
N TRP A 245 6.92 -3.66 25.52
CA TRP A 245 6.83 -2.20 25.67
C TRP A 245 5.44 -1.75 26.13
N ARG A 246 5.41 -0.82 27.09
CA ARG A 246 4.18 -0.11 27.46
C ARG A 246 3.65 0.68 26.27
N ASN A 247 2.33 0.70 26.09
CA ASN A 247 1.72 1.62 25.13
C ASN A 247 1.77 3.04 25.68
N ILE A 248 2.52 3.93 25.05
CA ILE A 248 2.57 5.34 25.43
C ILE A 248 1.41 6.05 24.72
N THR A 249 0.40 6.46 25.48
CA THR A 249 -0.68 7.31 24.98
C THR A 249 -0.28 8.78 25.05
N VAL A 250 -0.97 9.66 24.33
CA VAL A 250 -0.69 11.11 24.26
C VAL A 250 -0.67 11.80 25.63
N GLU A 251 -1.25 11.17 26.65
CA GLU A 251 -1.36 11.66 28.02
C GLU A 251 -0.10 11.36 28.89
N LEU A 252 0.90 10.67 28.32
CA LEU A 252 2.23 10.39 28.91
C LEU A 252 3.33 10.94 28.01
#